data_AF-A4S996-F1
#
_entry.id   AF-A4S996-F1
#
_cell.length_a   1.000
_cell.length_b   1.000
_cell.length_c   1.000
_cell.angle_alpha   90.00
_cell.angle_beta   90.00
_cell.angle_gamma   90.00
#
_symmetry.space_group_name_H-M   'P 1'
#
loop_
_entity.id
_entity.type
_entity.pdbx_description
1 polymer ?
#
loop_
_entity_poly.entity_id
_entity_poly.type
_entity_poly.pdbx_seq_one_letter_code
_entity_poly.pdbx_strand_id
1 'polypeptide(L)'
;MIVGTIAHYLGKRADEYHSHRWTVYVRGLDGEDLSHCVESVEFALHPSFDEPTRVLTQAPYEVTETGWGEFDIGVKITFSSDCGEARTVTTTTPLKLFPSAEEIARHGPQTTKKPLIKERYEEIVFHECDGGFYKRMKSHAWKRAPKSAHDDAWSSFKDKPELVGIYAAREVTKERIKILEQQLEVLESIDANA
;
A
#
# COMPACT_ATOMS: atom_id res chain seq x y z
N MET A 1 -1.66 8.63 -4.15
CA MET A 1 -2.74 7.69 -3.76
C MET A 1 -2.14 6.49 -3.03
N ILE A 2 -2.96 5.66 -2.40
CA ILE A 2 -2.51 4.48 -1.67
C ILE A 2 -3.18 3.25 -2.28
N VAL A 3 -2.36 2.22 -2.54
CA VAL A 3 -2.81 0.90 -2.98
C VAL A 3 -2.41 -0.10 -1.91
N GLY A 4 -3.35 -0.93 -1.46
CA GLY A 4 -3.03 -1.85 -0.38
C GLY A 4 -4.07 -2.91 -0.10
N THR A 5 -3.74 -3.72 0.90
CA THR A 5 -4.59 -4.76 1.46
C THR A 5 -4.62 -4.67 2.98
N ILE A 6 -5.76 -5.05 3.55
CA ILE A 6 -5.96 -5.22 4.99
C ILE A 6 -6.56 -6.60 5.24
N ALA A 7 -6.01 -7.37 6.18
CA ALA A 7 -6.46 -8.71 6.51
C ALA A 7 -6.71 -8.87 8.01
N HIS A 8 -7.86 -9.45 8.36
CA HIS A 8 -8.28 -9.76 9.71
C HIS A 8 -8.33 -11.27 9.90
N TYR A 9 -7.54 -11.77 10.85
CA TYR A 9 -7.60 -13.17 11.26
C TYR A 9 -8.93 -13.47 11.96
N LEU A 10 -9.63 -14.51 11.52
CA LEU A 10 -10.96 -14.87 12.03
C LEU A 10 -10.91 -15.63 13.36
N GLY A 11 -9.74 -16.18 13.74
CA GLY A 11 -9.55 -16.89 14.99
C GLY A 11 -10.48 -18.09 15.13
N LYS A 12 -11.28 -18.13 16.20
CA LYS A 12 -12.24 -19.24 16.43
C LYS A 12 -13.34 -19.36 15.37
N ARG A 13 -13.55 -18.31 14.55
CA ARG A 13 -14.52 -18.32 13.44
C ARG A 13 -13.89 -18.78 12.12
N ALA A 14 -12.60 -19.06 12.10
CA ALA A 14 -11.92 -19.57 10.93
C ALA A 14 -12.36 -21.01 10.63
N ASP A 15 -12.45 -21.34 9.35
CA ASP A 15 -12.55 -22.71 8.85
C ASP A 15 -11.39 -23.01 7.89
N GLU A 16 -11.40 -24.20 7.28
CA GLU A 16 -10.34 -24.67 6.37
C GLU A 16 -10.17 -23.76 5.13
N TYR A 17 -11.25 -23.16 4.64
CA TYR A 17 -11.27 -22.33 3.44
C TYR A 17 -11.31 -20.82 3.74
N HIS A 18 -11.67 -20.44 4.96
CA HIS A 18 -11.83 -19.06 5.38
C HIS A 18 -11.09 -18.83 6.70
N SER A 19 -9.79 -18.59 6.63
CA SER A 19 -9.00 -18.24 7.81
C SER A 19 -8.96 -16.73 8.06
N HIS A 20 -9.08 -15.93 7.00
CA HIS A 20 -9.03 -14.48 7.04
C HIS A 20 -10.19 -13.85 6.29
N ARG A 21 -10.62 -12.68 6.77
CA ARG A 21 -11.36 -11.71 5.98
C ARG A 21 -10.41 -10.61 5.56
N TRP A 22 -10.32 -10.33 4.27
CA TRP A 22 -9.39 -9.35 3.75
C TRP A 22 -10.09 -8.36 2.83
N THR A 23 -9.46 -7.21 2.60
CA THR A 23 -9.95 -6.17 1.70
C THR A 23 -8.78 -5.59 0.93
N VAL A 24 -8.89 -5.58 -0.40
CA VAL A 24 -7.98 -4.83 -1.28
C VAL A 24 -8.61 -3.48 -1.58
N TYR A 25 -7.81 -2.43 -1.65
CA TYR A 25 -8.32 -1.07 -1.83
C TYR A 25 -7.37 -0.15 -2.60
N VAL A 26 -7.96 0.86 -3.24
CA VAL A 26 -7.30 2.08 -3.72
C VAL A 26 -7.96 3.27 -3.03
N ARG A 27 -7.17 4.10 -2.34
CA ARG A 27 -7.67 5.26 -1.59
C ARG A 27 -6.81 6.49 -1.76
N GLY A 28 -7.40 7.66 -1.53
CA GLY A 28 -6.64 8.90 -1.40
C GLY A 28 -5.82 8.96 -0.12
N LEU A 29 -4.85 9.88 -0.08
CA LEU A 29 -4.16 10.22 1.17
C LEU A 29 -5.19 10.77 2.16
N ASP A 30 -5.09 10.39 3.43
CA ASP A 30 -5.99 10.84 4.50
C ASP A 30 -7.49 10.67 4.22
N GLY A 31 -7.86 9.69 3.38
CA GLY A 31 -9.25 9.41 3.02
C GLY A 31 -9.83 10.41 2.01
N GLU A 32 -8.99 11.03 1.18
CA GLU A 32 -9.43 11.87 0.05
C GLU A 32 -10.26 11.07 -0.98
N ASP A 33 -11.31 11.70 -1.49
CA ASP A 33 -12.12 11.22 -2.60
C ASP A 33 -11.43 11.43 -3.95
N LEU A 34 -11.04 10.31 -4.58
CA LEU A 34 -10.35 10.29 -5.87
C LEU A 34 -11.29 10.36 -7.08
N SER A 35 -12.62 10.39 -6.88
CA SER A 35 -13.60 10.36 -7.99
C SER A 35 -13.53 11.57 -8.93
N HIS A 36 -12.76 12.60 -8.58
CA HIS A 36 -12.51 13.76 -9.43
C HIS A 36 -11.50 13.47 -10.57
N CYS A 37 -10.67 12.43 -10.43
CA CYS A 37 -9.67 12.04 -11.44
C CYS A 37 -9.73 10.56 -11.81
N VAL A 38 -10.17 9.69 -10.90
CA VAL A 38 -10.36 8.25 -11.13
C VAL A 38 -11.76 8.00 -11.65
N GLU A 39 -11.85 7.26 -12.74
CA GLU A 39 -13.10 6.82 -13.37
C GLU A 39 -13.48 5.41 -12.95
N SER A 40 -12.50 4.50 -12.86
CA SER A 40 -12.73 3.17 -12.34
C SER A 40 -11.46 2.52 -11.80
N VAL A 41 -11.64 1.57 -10.90
CA VAL A 41 -10.59 0.69 -10.39
C VAL A 41 -11.03 -0.75 -10.62
N GLU A 42 -10.20 -1.51 -11.30
CA GLU A 42 -10.38 -2.93 -11.54
C GLU A 42 -9.40 -3.73 -10.67
N PHE A 43 -9.93 -4.70 -9.92
CA PHE A 43 -9.17 -5.66 -9.14
C PHE A 43 -9.23 -7.03 -9.81
N ALA A 44 -8.08 -7.59 -10.16
CA ALA A 44 -7.94 -8.95 -10.68
C ALA A 44 -7.47 -9.89 -9.55
N LEU A 45 -8.41 -10.66 -9.02
CA LEU A 45 -8.22 -11.66 -7.98
C LEU A 45 -7.73 -12.98 -8.57
N HIS A 46 -7.40 -13.94 -7.70
CA HIS A 46 -7.03 -15.28 -8.13
C HIS A 46 -8.22 -15.96 -8.86
N PRO A 47 -8.00 -16.78 -9.91
CA PRO A 47 -9.07 -17.41 -10.69
C PRO A 47 -9.99 -18.36 -9.92
N SER A 48 -9.66 -18.71 -8.67
CA SER A 48 -10.51 -19.53 -7.80
C SER A 48 -11.70 -18.78 -7.21
N PHE A 49 -11.70 -17.45 -7.26
CA PHE A 49 -12.82 -16.64 -6.80
C PHE A 49 -13.86 -16.52 -7.92
N ASP A 50 -15.13 -16.54 -7.56
CA ASP A 50 -16.21 -16.18 -8.48
C ASP A 50 -16.00 -14.75 -8.96
N GLU A 51 -16.25 -14.47 -10.24
CA GLU A 51 -16.03 -13.14 -10.83
C GLU A 51 -14.64 -12.56 -10.45
N PRO A 52 -13.52 -13.20 -10.83
CA PRO A 52 -12.21 -12.84 -10.31
C PRO A 52 -11.78 -11.41 -10.71
N THR A 53 -12.38 -10.84 -11.76
CA THR A 53 -12.19 -9.43 -12.13
C THR A 53 -13.36 -8.59 -11.62
N ARG A 54 -13.09 -7.67 -10.69
CA ARG A 54 -14.08 -6.77 -10.09
C ARG A 54 -13.79 -5.33 -10.48
N VAL A 55 -14.74 -4.65 -11.13
CA VAL A 55 -14.59 -3.26 -11.57
C VAL A 55 -15.49 -2.35 -10.74
N LEU A 56 -14.90 -1.35 -10.10
CA LEU A 56 -15.60 -0.35 -9.30
C LEU A 56 -15.49 1.01 -9.96
N THR A 57 -16.63 1.65 -10.23
CA THR A 57 -16.73 2.96 -10.88
C THR A 57 -16.99 4.10 -9.89
N GLN A 58 -17.10 3.79 -8.60
CA GLN A 58 -17.38 4.76 -7.54
C GLN A 58 -16.60 4.41 -6.28
N ALA A 59 -16.19 5.44 -5.53
CA ALA A 59 -15.59 5.28 -4.21
C ALA A 59 -16.63 4.73 -3.20
N PRO A 60 -16.22 3.97 -2.17
CA PRO A 60 -14.84 3.54 -1.90
C PRO A 60 -14.42 2.42 -2.85
N TYR A 61 -13.21 2.53 -3.41
CA TYR A 61 -12.67 1.52 -4.34
C TYR A 61 -12.06 0.36 -3.55
N GLU A 62 -12.92 -0.48 -2.98
CA GLU A 62 -12.53 -1.60 -2.14
C GLU A 62 -13.31 -2.89 -2.44
N VAL A 63 -12.62 -4.03 -2.40
CA VAL A 63 -13.21 -5.36 -2.54
C VAL A 63 -12.87 -6.18 -1.32
N THR A 64 -13.90 -6.68 -0.63
CA THR A 64 -13.77 -7.52 0.56
C THR A 64 -14.12 -8.96 0.23
N GLU A 65 -13.26 -9.88 0.64
CA GLU A 65 -13.45 -11.32 0.48
C GLU A 65 -12.92 -12.08 1.70
N THR A 66 -13.15 -13.39 1.70
CA THR A 66 -12.58 -14.32 2.68
C THR A 66 -11.70 -15.34 2.00
N GLY A 67 -10.66 -15.82 2.70
CA GLY A 67 -9.78 -16.84 2.14
C GLY A 67 -8.66 -17.24 3.09
N TRP A 68 -7.85 -18.18 2.62
CA TRP A 68 -6.74 -18.74 3.38
C TRP A 68 -5.37 -18.58 2.72
N GLY A 69 -5.34 -18.27 1.42
CA GLY A 69 -4.12 -18.15 0.62
C GLY A 69 -3.68 -16.71 0.41
N GLU A 70 -2.36 -16.52 0.33
CA GLU A 70 -1.72 -15.28 -0.12
C GLU A 70 -1.50 -15.34 -1.64
N PHE A 71 -1.73 -14.21 -2.32
CA PHE A 71 -1.49 -14.08 -3.75
C PHE A 71 -1.34 -12.61 -4.12
N ASP A 72 -0.87 -12.36 -5.33
CA ASP A 72 -0.75 -11.02 -5.89
C ASP A 72 -2.07 -10.61 -6.56
N ILE A 73 -2.63 -9.48 -6.15
CA ILE A 73 -3.85 -8.91 -6.72
C ILE A 73 -3.47 -7.87 -7.78
N GLY A 74 -3.91 -8.08 -9.01
CA GLY A 74 -3.78 -7.07 -10.07
C GLY A 74 -4.70 -5.88 -9.79
N VAL A 75 -4.20 -4.67 -9.97
CA VAL A 75 -4.93 -3.42 -9.75
C VAL A 75 -4.75 -2.54 -10.99
N LYS A 76 -5.84 -2.26 -11.68
CA LYS A 76 -5.85 -1.37 -12.84
C LYS A 76 -6.71 -0.16 -12.54
N ILE A 77 -6.09 1.01 -12.54
CA ILE A 77 -6.73 2.29 -12.27
C ILE A 77 -6.93 3.00 -13.60
N THR A 78 -8.17 3.32 -13.93
CA THR A 78 -8.54 4.08 -15.12
C THR A 78 -8.90 5.50 -14.69
N PHE A 79 -8.22 6.48 -15.26
CA PHE A 79 -8.46 7.89 -15.03
C PHE A 79 -9.47 8.47 -16.03
N SER A 80 -9.96 9.67 -15.73
CA SER A 80 -10.86 10.42 -16.61
C SER A 80 -10.30 10.52 -18.02
N SER A 81 -11.16 10.45 -19.03
CA SER A 81 -10.76 10.47 -20.45
C SER A 81 -9.95 11.70 -20.89
N ASP A 82 -10.03 12.80 -20.14
CA ASP A 82 -9.32 14.06 -20.40
C ASP A 82 -7.96 14.16 -19.68
N CYS A 83 -7.49 13.09 -19.03
CA CYS A 83 -6.22 13.09 -18.29
C CYS A 83 -4.94 13.06 -19.16
N GLY A 84 -5.09 12.87 -20.48
CA GLY A 84 -4.00 12.69 -21.44
C GLY A 84 -3.95 11.27 -22.02
N GLU A 85 -2.85 10.93 -22.72
CA GLU A 85 -2.72 9.66 -23.45
C GLU A 85 -2.67 8.43 -22.54
N ALA A 86 -1.98 8.52 -21.40
CA ALA A 86 -1.81 7.42 -20.45
C ALA A 86 -2.99 7.33 -19.46
N ARG A 87 -4.17 6.94 -19.96
CA ARG A 87 -5.41 6.89 -19.17
C ARG A 87 -5.44 5.81 -18.09
N THR A 88 -4.61 4.77 -18.21
CA THR A 88 -4.64 3.63 -17.29
C THR A 88 -3.28 3.35 -16.69
N VAL A 89 -3.26 3.12 -15.37
CA VAL A 89 -2.09 2.60 -14.65
C VAL A 89 -2.42 1.22 -14.14
N THR A 90 -1.55 0.25 -14.41
CA THR A 90 -1.68 -1.12 -13.90
C THR A 90 -0.54 -1.40 -12.93
N THR A 91 -0.88 -1.97 -11.80
CA THR A 91 0.05 -2.33 -10.72
C THR A 91 -0.44 -3.58 -10.02
N THR A 92 0.35 -4.14 -9.11
CA THR A 92 0.01 -5.38 -8.41
C THR A 92 0.27 -5.22 -6.92
N THR A 93 -0.63 -5.65 -6.05
CA THR A 93 -0.43 -5.59 -4.59
C THR A 93 -0.48 -6.99 -3.97
N PRO A 94 0.50 -7.37 -3.13
CA PRO A 94 0.46 -8.66 -2.48
C PRO A 94 -0.61 -8.66 -1.39
N LEU A 95 -1.49 -9.65 -1.42
CA LEU A 95 -2.35 -9.99 -0.30
C LEU A 95 -1.54 -10.79 0.71
N LYS A 96 -1.26 -10.18 1.87
CA LYS A 96 -0.62 -10.84 3.00
C LYS A 96 -1.64 -11.17 4.06
N LEU A 97 -1.65 -12.42 4.49
CA LEU A 97 -2.53 -12.94 5.53
C LEU A 97 -1.75 -13.22 6.80
N PHE A 98 -0.49 -13.63 6.70
CA PHE A 98 0.34 -13.98 7.85
C PHE A 98 1.49 -12.98 8.03
N PRO A 99 1.78 -12.53 9.26
CA PRO A 99 2.89 -11.64 9.50
C PRO A 99 4.21 -12.36 9.25
N SER A 100 5.16 -11.65 8.66
CA SER A 100 6.56 -12.06 8.55
C SER A 100 7.24 -12.20 9.92
N ALA A 101 8.40 -12.86 9.96
CA ALA A 101 9.19 -13.00 11.18
C ALA A 101 9.55 -11.64 11.81
N GLU A 102 9.84 -10.63 10.98
CA GLU A 102 10.13 -9.26 11.44
C GLU A 102 8.90 -8.58 12.06
N GLU A 103 7.72 -8.77 11.45
CA GLU A 103 6.47 -8.22 11.98
C GLU A 103 6.08 -8.89 13.29
N ILE A 104 6.31 -10.21 13.40
CA ILE A 104 6.12 -10.94 14.66
C ILE A 104 7.08 -10.40 15.74
N ALA A 105 8.34 -10.16 15.39
CA ALA A 105 9.31 -9.60 16.34
C ALA A 105 8.94 -8.17 16.79
N ARG A 106 8.38 -7.34 15.90
CA ARG A 106 8.00 -5.95 16.21
C ARG A 106 6.66 -5.81 16.92
N HIS A 107 5.66 -6.60 16.54
CA HIS A 107 4.27 -6.38 16.94
C HIS A 107 3.65 -7.55 17.71
N GLY A 108 4.40 -8.64 17.87
CA GLY A 108 3.94 -9.89 18.46
C GLY A 108 3.25 -10.80 17.44
N PRO A 109 2.81 -12.00 17.89
CA PRO A 109 2.12 -12.94 17.03
C PRO A 109 0.78 -12.38 16.54
N GLN A 110 0.27 -12.95 15.44
CA GLN A 110 -1.00 -12.55 14.87
C GLN A 110 -2.16 -12.76 15.87
N THR A 111 -3.10 -11.82 15.89
CA THR A 111 -4.28 -11.87 16.76
C THR A 111 -5.53 -11.44 16.01
N THR A 112 -6.71 -11.70 16.57
CA THR A 112 -7.99 -11.23 16.01
C THR A 112 -8.26 -9.74 16.25
N LYS A 113 -7.41 -9.06 17.05
CA LYS A 113 -7.62 -7.65 17.45
C LYS A 113 -6.93 -6.66 16.53
N LYS A 114 -5.80 -7.06 15.92
CA LYS A 114 -5.01 -6.21 15.04
C LYS A 114 -5.03 -6.79 13.63
N PRO A 115 -5.42 -6.02 12.61
CA PRO A 115 -5.27 -6.45 11.24
C PRO A 115 -3.80 -6.46 10.81
N LEU A 116 -3.51 -7.24 9.78
CA LEU A 116 -2.28 -7.11 8.99
C LEU A 116 -2.59 -6.16 7.83
N ILE A 117 -1.83 -5.06 7.72
CA ILE A 117 -2.01 -4.06 6.66
C ILE A 117 -0.75 -4.05 5.81
N LYS A 118 -0.90 -4.23 4.51
CA LYS A 118 0.16 -4.08 3.52
C LYS A 118 -0.26 -3.07 2.48
N GLU A 119 0.27 -1.87 2.58
CA GLU A 119 -0.03 -0.78 1.65
C GLU A 119 1.23 -0.08 1.17
N ARG A 120 1.11 0.62 0.05
CA ARG A 120 2.16 1.47 -0.51
C ARG A 120 1.57 2.78 -1.01
N TYR A 121 2.38 3.83 -0.90
CA TYR A 121 2.11 5.10 -1.53
C TYR A 121 2.51 5.04 -3.01
N GLU A 122 1.64 5.57 -3.86
CA GLU A 122 1.83 5.69 -5.31
C GLU A 122 1.64 7.16 -5.71
N GLU A 123 2.62 7.72 -6.42
CA GLU A 123 2.55 9.05 -7.01
C GLU A 123 2.25 8.93 -8.50
N ILE A 124 1.10 9.47 -8.92
CA ILE A 124 0.69 9.46 -10.32
C ILE A 124 0.91 10.86 -10.88
N VAL A 125 1.79 10.95 -11.87
CA VAL A 125 2.11 12.19 -12.57
C VAL A 125 1.44 12.17 -13.93
N PHE A 126 0.57 13.14 -14.17
CA PHE A 126 -0.05 13.33 -15.46
C PHE A 126 0.75 14.35 -16.27
N HIS A 127 1.19 13.97 -17.47
CA HIS A 127 1.84 14.88 -18.42
C HIS A 127 0.86 15.28 -19.52
N GLU A 128 0.98 16.51 -20.01
CA GLU A 128 0.27 16.99 -21.20
C GLU A 128 -1.25 16.78 -21.16
N CYS A 129 -1.86 16.93 -19.98
CA CYS A 129 -3.31 16.77 -19.81
C CYS A 129 -4.09 17.85 -20.55
N ASP A 130 -5.34 17.53 -20.88
CA ASP A 130 -6.27 18.50 -21.40
C ASP A 130 -6.49 19.65 -20.40
N GLY A 131 -6.77 20.85 -20.93
CA GLY A 131 -6.97 22.04 -20.10
C GLY A 131 -8.12 21.89 -19.08
N GLY A 132 -9.14 21.09 -19.41
CA GLY A 132 -10.25 20.75 -18.51
C GLY A 132 -9.79 19.93 -17.30
N PHE A 133 -9.00 18.88 -17.54
CA PHE A 133 -8.40 18.06 -16.50
C PHE A 133 -7.46 18.87 -15.61
N TYR A 134 -6.54 19.62 -16.21
CA TYR A 134 -5.61 20.47 -15.46
C TYR A 134 -6.34 21.46 -14.55
N LYS A 135 -7.37 22.15 -15.08
CA LYS A 135 -8.18 23.07 -14.29
C LYS A 135 -8.92 22.36 -13.15
N ARG A 136 -9.48 21.17 -13.40
CA ARG A 136 -10.18 20.36 -12.39
C ARG A 136 -9.24 19.91 -11.27
N MET A 137 -8.05 19.41 -11.61
CA MET A 137 -7.02 19.02 -10.63
C MET A 137 -6.56 20.23 -9.81
N LYS A 138 -6.26 21.36 -10.46
CA LYS A 138 -5.79 22.57 -9.78
C LYS A 138 -6.84 23.23 -8.87
N SER A 139 -8.12 23.11 -9.23
CA SER A 139 -9.24 23.66 -8.45
C SER A 139 -9.88 22.63 -7.51
N HIS A 140 -9.36 21.40 -7.46
CA HIS A 140 -9.89 20.37 -6.58
C HIS A 140 -9.72 20.81 -5.14
N ALA A 141 -10.86 20.96 -4.46
CA ALA A 141 -10.88 21.07 -3.01
C ALA A 141 -10.96 19.66 -2.45
N TRP A 142 -10.07 19.35 -1.51
CA TRP A 142 -10.06 18.08 -0.79
C TRP A 142 -11.47 17.75 -0.26
N LYS A 143 -11.92 16.52 -0.54
CA LYS A 143 -13.19 15.97 -0.05
C LYS A 143 -12.94 14.62 0.58
N ARG A 144 -13.70 14.31 1.63
CA ARG A 144 -13.65 12.99 2.27
C ARG A 144 -14.38 11.97 1.41
N ALA A 145 -13.74 10.83 1.17
CA ALA A 145 -14.33 9.68 0.52
C ALA A 145 -15.51 9.12 1.35
N PRO A 146 -16.41 8.33 0.73
CA PRO A 146 -17.42 7.59 1.48
C PRO A 146 -16.78 6.70 2.56
N LYS A 147 -17.52 6.49 3.65
CA LYS A 147 -17.05 5.76 4.83
C LYS A 147 -16.65 4.32 4.46
N SER A 148 -15.43 3.93 4.82
CA SER A 148 -14.99 2.52 4.75
C SER A 148 -15.23 1.82 6.08
N ALA A 149 -15.36 0.49 6.04
CA ALA A 149 -15.31 -0.34 7.25
C ALA A 149 -13.94 -0.27 7.96
N HIS A 150 -12.90 0.24 7.28
CA HIS A 150 -11.50 0.21 7.73
C HIS A 150 -10.95 1.58 8.14
N ASP A 151 -11.77 2.65 8.12
CA ASP A 151 -11.34 4.02 8.42
C ASP A 151 -10.57 4.15 9.77
N ASP A 152 -11.04 3.43 10.80
CA ASP A 152 -10.41 3.41 12.13
C ASP A 152 -9.01 2.77 12.10
N ALA A 153 -8.81 1.76 11.23
CA ALA A 153 -7.52 1.09 11.08
C ALA A 153 -6.51 1.97 10.35
N TRP A 154 -6.93 2.71 9.32
CA TRP A 154 -6.06 3.60 8.54
C TRP A 154 -5.67 4.87 9.31
N SER A 155 -6.55 5.36 10.17
CA SER A 155 -6.29 6.54 11.02
C SER A 155 -5.23 6.30 12.12
N SER A 156 -4.71 5.07 12.23
CA SER A 156 -3.74 4.70 13.25
C SER A 156 -2.28 5.03 12.89
N PHE A 157 -2.00 5.43 11.65
CA PHE A 157 -0.67 5.89 11.23
C PHE A 157 -0.29 7.16 11.99
N LYS A 158 0.91 7.17 12.60
CA LYS A 158 1.42 8.32 13.35
C LYS A 158 2.79 8.67 12.80
N ASP A 159 2.87 9.79 12.07
CA ASP A 159 4.11 10.27 11.44
C ASP A 159 5.27 10.39 12.43
N LYS A 160 5.00 10.85 13.65
CA LYS A 160 6.05 11.17 14.63
C LYS A 160 6.87 9.95 15.07
N PRO A 161 6.27 8.86 15.58
CA PRO A 161 7.01 7.63 15.90
C PRO A 161 7.81 7.07 14.72
N GLU A 162 7.25 7.12 13.52
CA GLU A 162 7.89 6.55 12.34
C GLU A 162 9.08 7.38 11.87
N LEU A 163 8.93 8.71 11.84
CA LEU A 163 10.03 9.65 11.61
C LEU A 163 11.17 9.42 12.61
N VAL A 164 10.86 9.26 13.90
CA VAL A 164 11.87 8.95 14.93
C VAL A 164 12.60 7.65 14.61
N GLY A 165 11.88 6.61 14.20
CA GLY A 165 12.47 5.33 13.77
C GLY A 165 13.41 5.48 12.58
N ILE A 166 13.00 6.26 11.57
CA ILE A 166 13.82 6.54 10.37
C ILE A 166 15.09 7.31 10.74
N TYR A 167 14.98 8.35 11.57
CA TYR A 167 16.15 9.10 12.02
C TYR A 167 17.12 8.21 12.83
N ALA A 168 16.61 7.39 13.74
CA ALA A 168 17.43 6.46 14.50
C ALA A 168 18.15 5.45 13.59
N ALA A 169 17.43 4.86 12.62
CA ALA A 169 18.02 3.94 11.65
C ALA A 169 19.12 4.63 10.82
N ARG A 170 18.90 5.88 10.40
CA ARG A 170 19.88 6.67 9.64
C ARG A 170 21.17 6.90 10.43
N GLU A 171 21.08 7.20 11.73
CA GLU A 171 22.27 7.36 12.57
C GLU A 171 23.03 6.04 12.75
N VAL A 172 22.33 4.91 12.93
CA VAL A 172 22.97 3.59 13.01
C VAL A 172 23.70 3.25 11.71
N THR A 173 23.07 3.47 10.55
CA THR A 173 23.68 3.23 9.24
C THR A 173 24.90 4.12 9.03
N LYS A 174 24.82 5.40 9.42
CA LYS A 174 25.93 6.36 9.32
C LYS A 174 27.14 5.92 10.13
N GLU A 175 26.94 5.47 11.38
CA GLU A 175 28.05 4.97 12.20
C GLU A 175 28.67 3.70 11.61
N ARG A 176 27.84 2.81 11.04
CA ARG A 176 28.32 1.58 10.40
C ARG A 176 29.13 1.86 9.14
N ILE A 177 28.71 2.82 8.33
CA ILE A 177 29.46 3.28 7.15
C ILE A 177 30.83 3.79 7.59
N LYS A 178 30.89 4.66 8.60
CA LYS A 178 32.15 5.19 9.13
C LYS A 178 33.13 4.11 9.59
N ILE A 179 32.63 3.08 10.29
CA ILE A 179 33.47 1.94 10.72
C ILE A 179 34.00 1.17 9.52
N LEU A 180 33.16 0.90 8.51
CA LEU A 180 33.56 0.17 7.31
C LEU A 180 34.57 0.97 6.47
N GLU A 181 34.41 2.29 6.37
CA GLU A 181 35.39 3.18 5.71
C GLU A 181 36.76 3.12 6.40
N GLN A 182 36.79 3.18 7.74
CA GLN A 182 38.04 3.03 8.50
C GLN A 182 38.69 1.66 8.30
N GLN A 183 37.90 0.59 8.25
CA GLN A 183 38.42 -0.76 7.99
C GLN A 183 38.97 -0.90 6.58
N LEU A 184 38.31 -0.29 5.58
CA LEU A 184 38.76 -0.29 4.20
C LEU A 184 40.11 0.43 4.06
N GLU A 185 40.26 1.61 4.66
CA GLU A 185 41.52 2.38 4.65
C GLU A 185 42.69 1.58 5.24
N VAL A 186 42.44 0.86 6.34
CA VAL A 186 43.46 -0.02 6.96
C VAL A 186 43.86 -1.14 5.99
N LEU A 187 42.89 -1.79 5.34
CA LEU A 187 43.17 -2.88 4.39
C LEU A 187 43.94 -2.37 3.16
N GLU A 188 43.54 -1.25 2.58
CA GLU A 188 44.23 -0.63 1.45
C GLU A 188 45.68 -0.26 1.80
N SER A 189 45.92 0.19 3.05
CA SER A 189 47.28 0.48 3.53
C SER A 189 48.16 -0.77 3.70
N ILE A 190 47.54 -1.93 3.97
CA ILE A 190 48.26 -3.21 4.08
C ILE A 190 48.62 -3.71 2.69
N ASP A 191 47.68 -3.67 1.74
CA ASP A 191 47.91 -4.08 0.36
C ASP A 191 48.92 -3.19 -0.36
N ALA A 192 48.96 -1.89 -0.07
CA ALA A 192 49.94 -0.96 -0.64
C ALA A 192 51.37 -1.15 -0.11
N ASN A 193 51.53 -1.85 1.03
CA ASN A 193 52.82 -2.13 1.66
C ASN A 193 53.30 -3.59 1.44
N ALA A 194 52.54 -4.40 0.70
CA ALA A 194 52.87 -5.77 0.31
C ALA A 194 53.51 -5.81 -1.09
#